data_AF-A0A6J4TI87-F1
#
_entry.id   AF-A0A6J4TI87-F1
#
_cell.length_a   1.000
_cell.length_b   1.000
_cell.length_c   1.000
_cell.angle_alpha   90.00
_cell.angle_beta   90.00
_cell.angle_gamma   90.00
#
_symmetry.space_group_name_H-M   'P 1'
#
loop_
_entity.id
_entity.type
_entity.pdbx_description
1 polymer ?
#
loop_
_entity_poly.entity_id
_entity_poly.type
_entity_poly.pdbx_seq_one_letter_code
_entity_poly.pdbx_strand_id
1 'polypeptide(L)'
;MAMNVGKEDGDDVPMSDINTTPLVDVMLVLLIIFLIAIPVVVETVPIALPQTLSEVRETKPENVDLTVRAGPDNSCEVYWGMQRVNSEELL
;
A
#
# COMPACT_ATOMS: atom_id res chain seq x y z
N MET A 1 -20.35 -89.47 23.02
CA MET A 1 -19.69 -88.53 22.10
C MET A 1 -20.64 -88.27 20.94
N ALA A 2 -20.87 -87.00 20.61
CA ALA A 2 -20.97 -86.46 19.23
C ALA A 2 -21.65 -85.09 19.31
N MET A 3 -20.82 -84.05 19.40
CA MET A 3 -21.24 -82.66 19.21
C MET A 3 -21.41 -82.43 17.71
N ASN A 4 -22.55 -81.85 17.32
CA ASN A 4 -22.81 -81.40 15.96
C ASN A 4 -22.27 -79.98 15.80
N VAL A 5 -21.11 -79.86 15.14
CA VAL A 5 -20.47 -78.57 14.83
C VAL A 5 -21.01 -78.06 13.50
N GLY A 6 -21.88 -77.05 13.57
CA GLY A 6 -22.38 -76.31 12.42
C GLY A 6 -21.40 -75.19 12.04
N LYS A 7 -20.45 -75.52 11.16
CA LYS A 7 -19.84 -74.67 10.12
C LYS A 7 -19.50 -73.21 10.50
N GLU A 8 -18.26 -72.98 10.91
CA GLU A 8 -17.53 -71.74 10.63
C GLU A 8 -17.19 -71.69 9.12
N ASP A 9 -17.82 -70.76 8.42
CA ASP A 9 -17.32 -70.09 7.21
C ASP A 9 -17.77 -68.64 7.42
N GLY A 10 -16.91 -67.74 7.86
CA GLY A 10 -15.85 -67.20 7.02
C GLY A 10 -16.43 -66.04 6.22
N ASP A 11 -16.64 -64.90 6.88
CA ASP A 11 -16.42 -63.55 6.34
C ASP A 11 -16.96 -62.49 7.30
N ASP A 12 -16.10 -62.18 8.28
CA ASP A 12 -16.09 -60.93 9.01
C ASP A 12 -15.68 -59.82 8.02
N VAL A 13 -16.62 -59.38 7.18
CA VAL A 13 -16.48 -58.11 6.44
C VAL A 13 -17.40 -57.09 7.10
N PRO A 14 -16.92 -56.31 8.08
CA PRO A 14 -17.60 -55.09 8.44
C PRO A 14 -17.52 -54.16 7.22
N MET A 15 -18.59 -54.13 6.43
CA MET A 15 -18.81 -53.14 5.39
C MET A 15 -18.99 -51.79 6.11
N SER A 16 -17.86 -51.16 6.44
CA SER A 16 -17.84 -49.81 6.97
C SER A 16 -18.15 -48.90 5.80
N ASP A 17 -19.40 -48.47 5.67
CA ASP A 17 -19.75 -47.35 4.80
C ASP A 17 -18.87 -46.16 5.21
N ILE A 18 -17.78 -45.94 4.48
CA ILE A 18 -16.95 -44.77 4.66
C ILE A 18 -17.87 -43.59 4.31
N ASN A 19 -18.05 -42.66 5.25
CA ASN A 19 -18.79 -41.44 4.99
C ASN A 19 -18.05 -40.65 3.89
N THR A 20 -18.48 -40.87 2.64
CA THR A 20 -17.89 -40.27 1.43
C THR A 20 -18.21 -38.79 1.33
N THR A 21 -19.29 -38.33 1.97
CA THR A 21 -19.71 -36.93 2.00
C THR A 21 -18.68 -36.00 2.66
N PRO A 22 -18.19 -36.28 3.88
CA PRO A 22 -17.06 -35.54 4.45
C PRO A 22 -15.76 -35.67 3.65
N LEU A 23 -15.52 -36.84 3.04
CA LEU A 23 -14.27 -37.11 2.31
C LEU A 23 -14.20 -36.27 1.03
N VAL A 24 -15.31 -36.24 0.28
CA VAL A 24 -15.44 -35.42 -0.93
C VAL A 24 -15.34 -33.94 -0.60
N ASP A 25 -15.90 -33.47 0.52
CA ASP A 25 -15.78 -32.07 0.96
C ASP A 25 -14.31 -31.65 1.16
N VAL A 26 -13.54 -32.46 1.89
CA VAL A 26 -12.09 -32.20 2.07
C VAL A 26 -11.35 -32.18 0.72
N MET A 27 -11.68 -33.10 -0.18
CA MET A 27 -11.05 -33.14 -1.50
C MET A 27 -11.43 -31.91 -2.36
N LEU A 28 -12.70 -31.47 -2.31
CA LEU A 28 -13.17 -30.29 -3.03
C LEU A 28 -12.52 -29.01 -2.48
N VAL A 29 -12.35 -28.88 -1.17
CA VAL A 29 -11.63 -27.76 -0.55
C VAL A 29 -10.19 -27.68 -1.05
N LEU A 30 -9.49 -28.81 -1.15
CA LEU A 30 -8.13 -28.85 -1.69
C LEU A 30 -8.06 -28.42 -3.17
N LEU A 31 -9.04 -28.83 -3.98
CA LEU A 31 -9.13 -28.39 -5.38
C LEU A 31 -9.36 -26.89 -5.51
N ILE A 32 -10.22 -26.31 -4.65
CA ILE A 32 -10.48 -24.87 -4.61
C ILE A 32 -9.19 -24.13 -4.23
N ILE A 33 -8.44 -24.61 -3.22
CA ILE A 33 -7.15 -24.02 -2.82
C ILE A 33 -6.15 -24.03 -3.98
N PHE A 34 -6.02 -25.15 -4.70
CA PHE A 34 -5.14 -25.23 -5.87
C PHE A 34 -5.59 -24.29 -7.01
N LEU A 35 -6.90 -24.12 -7.21
CA LEU A 35 -7.46 -23.25 -8.23
C LEU A 35 -7.21 -21.76 -7.93
N ILE A 36 -7.36 -21.32 -6.67
CA ILE A 36 -7.17 -19.90 -6.30
C ILE A 36 -5.70 -19.50 -6.19
N ALA A 37 -4.78 -20.46 -6.03
CA ALA A 37 -3.35 -20.17 -5.87
C ALA A 37 -2.65 -19.69 -7.17
N ILE A 38 -3.31 -19.77 -8.34
CA ILE A 38 -2.64 -19.61 -9.64
C ILE A 38 -2.34 -18.15 -10.05
N PRO A 39 -3.15 -17.11 -9.75
CA PRO A 39 -2.57 -15.77 -9.85
C PRO A 39 -3.15 -14.69 -8.93
N VAL A 40 -2.30 -14.13 -8.06
CA VAL A 40 -2.31 -12.68 -7.81
C VAL A 40 -1.18 -12.10 -8.66
N VAL A 41 -1.46 -11.84 -9.93
CA VAL A 41 -0.55 -11.10 -10.80
C VAL A 41 -0.58 -9.64 -10.32
N VAL A 42 0.52 -9.18 -9.74
CA VAL A 42 0.70 -7.77 -9.41
C VAL A 42 1.23 -7.08 -10.67
N GLU A 43 0.36 -6.34 -11.36
CA GLU A 43 0.80 -5.43 -12.42
C GLU A 43 1.48 -4.21 -11.80
N THR A 44 2.79 -4.07 -12.00
CA THR A 44 3.51 -2.84 -11.69
C THR A 44 3.36 -1.87 -12.84
N VAL A 45 2.58 -0.80 -12.63
CA VAL A 45 2.49 0.29 -13.61
C VAL A 45 3.74 1.16 -13.48
N PRO A 46 4.52 1.36 -14.56
CA PRO A 46 5.64 2.29 -14.53
C PRO A 46 5.09 3.73 -14.42
N ILE A 47 5.34 4.38 -13.29
CA ILE A 47 5.03 5.80 -13.09
C ILE A 47 6.30 6.62 -13.30
N ALA A 48 6.22 7.59 -14.21
CA ALA A 48 7.24 8.61 -14.35
C ALA A 48 7.06 9.66 -13.26
N LEU A 49 8.08 9.84 -12.42
CA LEU A 49 8.08 10.90 -11.42
C LEU A 49 8.40 12.25 -12.09
N PRO A 50 7.74 13.34 -11.68
CA PRO A 50 8.06 14.67 -12.20
C PRO A 50 9.49 15.03 -11.81
N GLN A 51 10.27 15.48 -12.80
CA GLN A 51 11.62 15.94 -12.56
C GLN A 51 11.56 17.34 -11.96
N THR A 52 12.14 17.50 -10.76
CA THR A 52 12.28 18.82 -10.16
C THR A 52 13.44 19.53 -10.82
N LEU A 53 13.16 20.60 -11.56
CA LEU A 53 14.20 21.48 -12.08
C LEU A 53 14.80 22.26 -10.90
N SER A 54 15.98 21.84 -10.46
CA SER A 54 16.83 22.68 -9.62
C SER A 54 17.52 23.70 -10.52
N GLU A 55 16.79 24.74 -10.92
CA GLU A 55 17.43 25.88 -11.54
C GLU A 55 18.42 26.49 -10.55
N VAL A 56 19.69 26.51 -10.93
CA VAL A 56 20.69 27.33 -10.23
C VAL A 56 20.20 28.76 -10.38
N ARG A 57 19.68 29.33 -9.28
CA ARG A 57 19.39 30.76 -9.23
C ARG A 57 20.73 31.47 -9.35
N GLU A 58 21.02 31.96 -10.55
CA GLU A 58 22.03 32.99 -10.77
C GLU A 58 21.63 34.18 -9.90
N THR A 59 22.24 34.29 -8.72
CA THR A 59 22.13 35.50 -7.92
C THR A 59 22.82 36.59 -8.70
N LYS A 60 22.04 37.43 -9.38
CA LYS A 60 22.56 38.70 -9.87
C LYS A 60 23.15 39.41 -8.66
N PRO A 61 24.41 39.86 -8.71
CA PRO A 61 24.96 40.74 -7.68
C PRO A 61 24.36 42.13 -7.88
N GLU A 62 23.05 42.25 -7.71
CA GLU A 62 22.38 43.52 -7.55
C GLU A 62 22.44 43.86 -6.06
N ASN A 63 23.14 44.94 -5.73
CA ASN A 63 23.18 45.45 -4.37
C ASN A 63 21.77 45.91 -4.00
N VAL A 64 21.07 45.09 -3.22
CA VAL A 64 19.77 45.41 -2.66
C VAL A 64 20.00 46.18 -1.36
N ASP A 65 19.67 47.47 -1.36
CA ASP A 65 19.65 48.32 -0.17
C ASP A 65 18.23 48.36 0.40
N LEU A 66 18.01 47.67 1.51
CA LEU A 66 16.75 47.61 2.23
C LEU A 66 16.95 48.24 3.61
N THR A 67 16.29 49.37 3.83
CA THR A 67 16.32 50.06 5.12
C THR A 67 14.95 49.98 5.77
N VAL A 68 14.91 49.49 7.01
CA VAL A 68 13.69 49.43 7.82
C VAL A 68 13.83 50.41 8.99
N ARG A 69 12.89 51.35 9.09
CA ARG A 69 12.87 52.36 10.16
C ARG A 69 11.56 52.29 10.94
N ALA A 70 11.67 52.41 12.26
CA ALA A 70 10.51 52.67 13.12
C ALA A 70 10.06 54.12 12.94
N GLY A 71 8.84 54.30 12.43
CA GLY A 71 8.18 55.59 12.29
C GLY A 71 7.66 56.11 13.64
N PRO A 72 7.39 57.41 13.74
CA PRO A 72 6.93 58.07 14.97
C PRO A 72 5.60 57.54 15.51
N ASP A 73 4.79 56.87 14.68
CA ASP A 73 3.46 56.36 15.03
C ASP A 73 3.44 54.84 15.27
N ASN A 74 4.56 54.24 15.66
CA ASN A 74 4.72 52.79 15.78
C ASN A 74 4.49 52.04 14.45
N SER A 75 4.67 52.76 13.34
CA SER A 75 4.59 52.25 11.97
C SER A 75 5.97 51.73 11.53
N CYS A 76 5.96 50.67 10.71
CA CYS A 76 7.16 50.16 10.08
C CYS A 76 7.29 50.79 8.70
N GLU A 77 8.32 51.61 8.48
CA GLU A 77 8.62 52.18 7.18
C GLU A 77 9.72 51.37 6.51
N VAL A 78 9.45 50.91 5.28
CA VAL A 78 10.39 50.15 4.46
C VAL A 78 10.86 51.03 3.31
N TYR A 79 12.16 51.07 3.09
CA TYR A 79 12.81 51.82 2.02
C TYR A 79 13.60 50.85 1.13
N TRP A 80 13.44 50.97 -0.19
CA TRP A 80 14.27 50.34 -1.21
C TRP A 80 15.20 51.42 -1.79
N GLY A 81 16.48 51.36 -1.43
CA GLY A 81 17.41 52.46 -1.63
C GLY A 81 16.91 53.74 -0.95
N MET A 82 16.64 54.78 -1.74
CA MET A 82 16.12 56.06 -1.23
C MET A 82 14.59 56.20 -1.36
N GLN A 83 13.89 55.21 -1.91
CA GLN A 83 12.44 55.25 -2.14
C GLN A 83 11.69 54.53 -1.03
N ARG A 84 10.63 55.15 -0.49
CA ARG A 84 9.74 54.49 0.46
C ARG A 84 8.78 53.56 -0.30
N VAL A 85 8.73 52.30 0.09
CA VAL A 85 7.88 51.26 -0.54
C VAL A 85 6.83 50.76 0.44
N ASN A 86 5.66 50.41 -0.07
CA ASN A 86 4.57 49.82 0.71
C ASN A 86 4.48 48.29 0.49
N SER A 87 3.68 47.60 1.30
CA SER A 87 3.55 46.14 1.21
C SER A 87 2.88 45.63 -0.09
N GLU A 88 2.15 46.48 -0.81
CA GLU A 88 1.51 46.12 -2.08
C GLU A 88 2.49 46.19 -3.26
N GLU A 89 3.52 47.03 -3.16
CA GLU A 89 4.58 47.18 -4.17
C GLU A 89 5.71 46.13 -4.04
N LEU A 90 5.72 45.36 -2.95
CA LEU A 90 6.73 44.34 -2.66
C LEU A 90 6.28 42.90 -3.00
N LEU A 91 5.07 42.71 -3.53
CA LEU A 91 4.49 41.42 -3.94
C LEU A 91 4.48 41.25 -5.46
#